data_AF-A0A839ACN6-F1
#
_entry.id   AF-A0A839ACN6-F1
#
_cell.length_a   1.000
_cell.length_b   1.000
_cell.length_c   1.000
_cell.angle_alpha   90.00
_cell.angle_beta   90.00
_cell.angle_gamma   90.00
#
_symmetry.space_group_name_H-M   'P 1'
#
loop_
_entity.id
_entity.type
_entity.pdbx_description
1 polymer ?
#
loop_
_entity_poly.entity_id
_entity_poly.type
_entity_poly.pdbx_seq_one_letter_code
_entity_poly.pdbx_strand_id
1 'polypeptide(L)'
;MDRVGRLSPFLFLGLVALLGAAVLAIFFVARSEDVPSAERLAAPDVRIEAEVEPIADPSLLDPSPFHPDRFHIVFAGHPADLCAEIAQSGVPMSDWSADPLRQGSWQCSSELVPLGSADGRGRQSSLFVSLRGTVEEQLDFLRIKLNGDNPQTVPLAKVTLGHILRSTAVRYGWDWPDELYRAIDQGRAIELMQRGVRLSVHRENPGLTNEADPVLRLNVVMDFPESRLRNTGRGFEPFSWQKPIDR
;
A
#
# COMPACT_ATOMS: atom_id res chain seq x y z
N MET A 1 -67.98 46.51 3.23
CA MET A 1 -66.83 46.34 4.14
C MET A 1 -66.44 44.89 4.06
N ASP A 2 -65.13 44.60 3.90
CA ASP A 2 -64.44 43.33 4.18
C ASP A 2 -63.28 43.12 3.20
N ARG A 3 -62.12 43.73 3.51
CA ARG A 3 -60.83 43.32 2.96
C ARG A 3 -60.21 42.33 3.94
N VAL A 4 -60.40 41.04 3.68
CA VAL A 4 -59.61 39.97 4.30
C VAL A 4 -58.22 40.01 3.66
N GLY A 5 -57.22 40.45 4.42
CA GLY A 5 -55.82 40.49 3.98
C GLY A 5 -55.27 39.08 3.78
N ARG A 6 -55.02 38.70 2.53
CA ARG A 6 -54.27 37.48 2.20
C ARG A 6 -52.80 37.68 2.54
N LEU A 7 -52.33 36.98 3.56
CA LEU A 7 -50.90 36.82 3.84
C LEU A 7 -50.24 36.02 2.71
N SER A 8 -49.12 36.54 2.20
CA SER A 8 -48.34 35.93 1.14
C SER A 8 -47.81 34.56 1.56
N PRO A 9 -47.94 33.50 0.73
CA PRO A 9 -47.50 32.14 1.06
C PRO A 9 -45.99 32.06 1.37
N PHE A 10 -45.19 32.99 0.85
CA PHE A 10 -43.76 33.09 1.13
C PHE A 10 -43.44 33.53 2.57
N LEU A 11 -44.29 34.37 3.19
CA LEU A 11 -44.13 34.75 4.59
C LEU A 11 -44.46 33.58 5.53
N PHE A 12 -45.41 32.73 5.14
CA PHE A 12 -45.79 31.56 5.93
C PHE A 12 -44.70 30.49 5.91
N LEU A 13 -44.10 30.22 4.74
CA LEU A 13 -42.97 29.29 4.62
C LEU A 13 -41.71 29.77 5.36
N GLY A 14 -41.42 31.08 5.31
CA GLY A 14 -40.30 31.66 6.07
C GLY A 14 -40.47 31.51 7.58
N LEU A 15 -41.68 31.72 8.09
CA LEU A 15 -41.98 31.58 9.52
C LEU A 15 -41.88 30.12 9.99
N VAL A 16 -42.35 29.17 9.18
CA VAL A 16 -42.25 27.73 9.48
C VAL A 16 -40.79 27.25 9.47
N ALA A 17 -39.97 27.73 8.54
CA ALA A 17 -38.54 27.41 8.50
C ALA A 17 -37.78 27.96 9.73
N LEU A 18 -38.09 29.18 10.15
CA LEU A 18 -37.51 29.80 11.36
C LEU A 18 -37.94 29.06 12.64
N LEU A 19 -39.21 28.68 12.75
CA LEU A 19 -39.70 27.86 13.86
C LEU A 19 -39.06 26.46 13.87
N GLY A 20 -38.89 25.84 12.70
CA GLY A 20 -38.21 24.55 12.56
C GLY A 20 -36.76 24.60 13.02
N ALA A 21 -36.01 25.64 12.60
CA ALA A 21 -34.63 25.84 13.03
C ALA A 21 -34.50 26.13 14.53
N ALA A 22 -35.43 26.91 15.10
CA ALA A 22 -35.47 27.18 16.54
C ALA A 22 -35.75 25.91 17.36
N VAL A 23 -36.70 25.07 16.92
CA VAL A 23 -37.00 23.78 17.59
C VAL A 23 -35.82 22.83 17.48
N LEU A 24 -35.13 22.78 16.33
CA LEU A 24 -33.94 21.94 16.15
C LEU A 24 -32.79 22.40 17.05
N ALA A 25 -32.57 23.71 17.19
CA ALA A 25 -31.56 24.28 18.08
C ALA A 25 -31.88 24.01 19.56
N ILE A 26 -33.16 24.11 19.95
CA ILE A 26 -33.60 23.75 21.31
C ILE A 26 -33.41 22.25 21.57
N PHE A 27 -33.70 21.38 20.60
CA PHE A 27 -33.43 19.95 20.72
C PHE A 27 -31.94 19.63 20.80
N PHE A 28 -31.07 20.38 20.11
CA PHE A 28 -29.62 20.19 20.15
C PHE A 28 -29.03 20.66 21.49
N VAL A 29 -29.52 21.77 22.05
CA VAL A 29 -29.11 22.28 23.37
C VAL A 29 -29.68 21.41 24.50
N ALA A 30 -30.92 20.94 24.40
CA ALA A 30 -31.52 20.07 25.42
C ALA A 30 -30.97 18.64 25.41
N ARG A 31 -30.24 18.25 24.36
CA ARG A 31 -29.58 16.95 24.21
C ARG A 31 -28.06 17.03 24.41
N SER A 32 -27.55 18.15 24.93
CA SER A 32 -26.19 18.16 25.48
C SER A 32 -26.17 17.14 26.62
N GLU A 33 -25.62 15.98 26.32
CA GLU A 33 -25.51 14.85 27.21
C GLU A 33 -24.94 15.33 28.54
N ASP A 34 -25.61 14.95 29.62
CA ASP A 34 -25.09 15.08 30.98
C ASP A 34 -23.66 14.54 30.98
N VAL A 35 -22.68 15.44 30.97
CA VAL A 35 -21.30 15.06 31.29
C VAL A 35 -21.40 14.50 32.70
N PRO A 36 -21.14 13.20 32.91
CA PRO A 36 -21.27 12.64 34.24
C PRO A 36 -20.30 13.41 35.13
N SER A 37 -20.86 14.19 36.06
CA SER A 37 -20.07 14.87 37.08
C SER A 37 -19.15 13.82 37.70
N ALA A 38 -17.85 14.12 37.74
CA ALA A 38 -16.80 13.21 38.23
C ALA A 38 -17.06 12.70 39.67
N GLU A 39 -18.07 13.25 40.34
CA GLU A 39 -18.52 12.97 41.68
C GLU A 39 -19.26 11.63 41.86
N ARG A 40 -19.66 10.92 40.78
CA ARG A 40 -20.35 9.62 40.89
C ARG A 40 -19.46 8.37 40.88
N LEU A 41 -18.15 8.52 40.76
CA LEU A 41 -17.20 7.43 41.00
C LEU A 41 -16.71 7.48 42.44
N ALA A 42 -17.63 7.34 43.41
CA ALA A 42 -17.23 6.89 44.73
C ALA A 42 -16.86 5.42 44.61
N ALA A 43 -15.60 5.15 44.24
CA ALA A 43 -15.03 3.82 44.33
C ALA A 43 -15.21 3.31 45.78
N PRO A 44 -15.50 2.02 45.99
CA PRO A 44 -15.40 1.45 47.33
C PRO A 44 -14.01 1.79 47.88
N ASP A 45 -13.95 2.25 49.14
CA ASP A 45 -12.72 2.53 49.88
C ASP A 45 -11.96 1.22 50.11
N VAL A 46 -11.42 0.66 49.03
CA VAL A 46 -10.45 -0.40 49.05
C VAL A 46 -9.13 0.32 49.16
N ARG A 47 -8.60 0.42 50.38
CA ARG A 47 -7.18 0.68 50.59
C ARG A 47 -6.41 -0.49 50.00
N ILE A 48 -6.10 -0.39 48.72
CA ILE A 48 -5.03 -1.17 48.13
C ILE A 48 -3.74 -0.51 48.65
N GLU A 49 -3.16 -1.08 49.71
CA GLU A 49 -1.74 -0.89 50.02
C GLU A 49 -0.93 -1.61 48.93
N ALA A 50 -1.07 -1.14 47.68
CA ALA A 50 -0.16 -1.51 46.63
C ALA A 50 1.09 -0.70 46.92
N GLU A 51 2.11 -1.37 47.41
CA GLU A 51 3.48 -0.96 47.21
C GLU A 51 3.66 -0.86 45.69
N VAL A 52 3.42 0.33 45.14
CA VAL A 52 3.66 0.63 43.73
C VAL A 52 5.17 0.64 43.61
N GLU A 53 5.76 -0.53 43.36
CA GLU A 53 7.10 -0.57 42.84
C GLU A 53 7.13 0.38 41.64
N PRO A 54 8.04 1.36 41.61
CA PRO A 54 8.13 2.25 40.48
C PRO A 54 8.55 1.42 39.27
N ILE A 55 7.57 1.01 38.45
CA ILE A 55 7.81 0.49 37.10
C ILE A 55 8.17 1.70 36.22
N ALA A 56 9.25 2.38 36.59
CA ALA A 56 9.93 3.32 35.73
C ALA A 56 11.03 2.51 35.06
N ASP A 57 10.67 1.74 34.03
CA ASP A 57 11.69 1.32 33.09
C ASP A 57 12.30 2.61 32.51
N PRO A 58 13.56 2.94 32.82
CA PRO A 58 14.16 4.20 32.39
C PRO A 58 14.26 4.29 30.86
N SER A 59 14.13 3.17 30.14
CA SER A 59 14.05 3.17 28.68
C SER A 59 12.77 3.81 28.14
N LEU A 60 11.67 3.82 28.92
CA LEU A 60 10.43 4.52 28.56
C LEU A 60 10.55 6.05 28.67
N LEU A 61 11.58 6.52 29.39
CA LEU A 61 11.92 7.93 29.53
C LEU A 61 13.05 8.35 28.60
N ASP A 62 13.64 7.42 27.84
CA ASP A 62 14.62 7.76 26.82
C ASP A 62 13.91 8.49 25.66
N PRO A 63 14.26 9.76 25.37
CA PRO A 63 13.69 10.46 24.23
C PRO A 63 14.11 9.82 22.89
N SER A 64 15.10 8.91 22.91
CA SER A 64 15.53 8.13 21.76
C SER A 64 14.63 6.91 21.62
N PRO A 65 13.95 6.72 20.47
CA PRO A 65 13.13 5.54 20.26
C PRO A 65 13.98 4.27 20.36
N PHE A 66 13.50 3.28 21.11
CA PHE A 66 14.16 1.99 21.34
C PHE A 66 14.53 1.27 20.02
N HIS A 67 13.82 1.57 18.93
CA HIS A 67 14.25 1.32 17.57
C HIS A 67 13.94 2.54 16.70
N PRO A 68 14.93 3.26 16.16
CA PRO A 68 14.68 4.27 15.14
C PRO A 68 14.35 3.59 13.82
N ASP A 69 13.21 2.90 13.76
CA ASP A 69 12.70 2.35 12.51
C ASP A 69 12.27 3.52 11.63
N ARG A 70 12.74 3.51 10.38
CA ARG A 70 12.26 4.45 9.38
C ARG A 70 10.85 4.02 9.01
N PHE A 71 9.88 4.89 9.27
CA PHE A 71 8.54 4.74 8.75
C PHE A 71 8.61 4.58 7.23
N HIS A 72 8.17 3.42 6.76
CA HIS A 72 7.98 3.13 5.35
C HIS A 72 6.52 2.71 5.15
N ILE A 73 6.00 2.96 3.97
CA ILE A 73 4.67 2.45 3.63
C ILE A 73 4.84 1.02 3.16
N VAL A 74 3.91 0.18 3.57
CA VAL A 74 3.83 -1.22 3.20
C VAL A 74 2.79 -1.40 2.09
N PHE A 75 2.98 -2.43 1.28
CA PHE A 75 1.99 -2.86 0.29
C PHE A 75 0.62 -3.05 0.94
N ALA A 76 -0.43 -2.45 0.35
CA ALA A 76 -1.80 -2.63 0.81
C ALA A 76 -2.52 -3.72 -0.01
N GLY A 77 -3.16 -4.66 0.71
CA GLY A 77 -3.92 -5.76 0.11
C GLY A 77 -3.12 -7.07 0.02
N HIS A 78 -3.66 -8.06 -0.71
CA HIS A 78 -3.02 -9.35 -0.88
C HIS A 78 -2.19 -9.36 -2.18
N PRO A 79 -0.94 -9.88 -2.20
CA PRO A 79 -0.12 -9.92 -3.43
C PRO A 79 -0.81 -10.63 -4.61
N ALA A 80 -1.66 -11.62 -4.33
CA ALA A 80 -2.49 -12.30 -5.35
C ALA A 80 -3.35 -11.32 -6.17
N ASP A 81 -3.86 -10.26 -5.56
CA ASP A 81 -4.68 -9.25 -6.26
C ASP A 81 -3.86 -8.51 -7.30
N LEU A 82 -2.58 -8.21 -7.00
CA LEU A 82 -1.67 -7.56 -7.94
C LEU A 82 -1.33 -8.50 -9.10
N CYS A 83 -1.12 -9.79 -8.84
CA CYS A 83 -0.92 -10.79 -9.90
C CYS A 83 -2.14 -10.83 -10.85
N ALA A 84 -3.36 -10.83 -10.30
CA ALA A 84 -4.59 -10.81 -11.08
C ALA A 84 -4.79 -9.51 -11.88
N GLU A 85 -4.41 -8.37 -11.32
CA GLU A 85 -4.47 -7.06 -11.98
C GLU A 85 -3.46 -6.96 -13.15
N ILE A 86 -2.25 -7.50 -12.97
CA ILE A 86 -1.24 -7.61 -14.03
C ILE A 86 -1.75 -8.54 -15.14
N ALA A 87 -2.38 -9.66 -14.80
CA ALA A 87 -3.00 -10.57 -15.76
C ALA A 87 -4.07 -9.87 -16.62
N GLN A 88 -4.93 -9.06 -15.99
CA GLN A 88 -5.94 -8.25 -16.69
C GLN A 88 -5.34 -7.18 -17.61
N SER A 89 -4.08 -6.80 -17.39
CA SER A 89 -3.33 -5.86 -18.23
C SER A 89 -2.68 -6.52 -19.45
N GLY A 90 -3.02 -7.78 -19.75
CA GLY A 90 -2.50 -8.52 -20.90
C GLY A 90 -1.15 -9.21 -20.65
N VAL A 91 -0.75 -9.37 -19.39
CA VAL A 91 0.46 -10.11 -18.99
C VAL A 91 0.02 -11.29 -18.12
N PRO A 92 -0.33 -12.44 -18.72
CA PRO A 92 -0.83 -13.59 -17.96
C PRO A 92 0.13 -13.99 -16.85
N MET A 93 -0.38 -14.11 -15.63
CA MET A 93 0.37 -14.47 -14.43
C MET A 93 -0.07 -15.84 -13.92
N SER A 94 0.85 -16.57 -13.30
CA SER A 94 0.51 -17.72 -12.45
C SER A 94 -0.26 -17.25 -11.21
N ASP A 95 -0.88 -18.21 -10.52
CA ASP A 95 -1.44 -17.95 -9.19
C ASP A 95 -0.33 -17.61 -8.19
N TRP A 96 -0.68 -16.79 -7.20
CA TRP A 96 0.17 -16.54 -6.05
C TRP A 96 0.23 -17.80 -5.19
N SER A 97 1.41 -18.39 -5.08
CA SER A 97 1.60 -19.70 -4.46
C SER A 97 2.98 -19.81 -3.81
N ALA A 98 3.16 -20.81 -2.93
CA ALA A 98 4.45 -21.10 -2.33
C ALA A 98 5.52 -21.35 -3.42
N ASP A 99 6.69 -20.74 -3.26
CA ASP A 99 7.82 -20.91 -4.17
C ASP A 99 8.35 -22.35 -4.07
N PRO A 100 8.30 -23.14 -5.16
CA PRO A 100 8.73 -24.54 -5.13
C PRO A 100 10.25 -24.70 -4.92
N LEU A 101 11.02 -23.64 -5.13
CA LEU A 101 12.48 -23.64 -5.01
C LEU A 101 12.98 -23.03 -3.71
N ARG A 102 12.14 -22.27 -2.99
CA ARG A 102 12.51 -21.60 -1.73
C ARG A 102 11.44 -21.79 -0.67
N GLN A 103 11.75 -22.63 0.32
CA GLN A 103 10.88 -22.87 1.46
C GLN A 103 10.51 -21.55 2.17
N GLY A 104 9.24 -21.43 2.54
CA GLY A 104 8.72 -20.26 3.23
C GLY A 104 8.63 -19.00 2.35
N SER A 105 8.89 -19.07 1.04
CA SER A 105 8.67 -17.95 0.13
C SER A 105 7.39 -18.16 -0.70
N TRP A 106 6.85 -17.07 -1.22
CA TRP A 106 5.70 -17.03 -2.10
C TRP A 106 6.06 -16.29 -3.38
N GLN A 107 5.38 -16.64 -4.48
CA GLN A 107 5.59 -15.98 -5.77
C GLN A 107 4.37 -16.08 -6.69
N CYS A 108 4.36 -15.17 -7.67
CA CYS A 108 3.66 -15.37 -8.94
C CYS A 108 4.56 -14.84 -10.06
N SER A 109 4.46 -15.42 -11.25
CA SER A 109 5.22 -14.96 -12.41
C SER A 109 4.45 -15.13 -13.71
N SER A 110 4.78 -14.32 -14.71
CA SER A 110 4.33 -14.56 -16.07
C SER A 110 5.21 -15.58 -16.77
N GLU A 111 4.70 -16.17 -17.84
CA GLU A 111 5.58 -16.69 -18.89
C GLU A 111 6.24 -15.52 -19.65
N LEU A 112 7.11 -15.83 -20.61
CA LEU A 112 7.60 -14.80 -21.52
C LEU A 112 6.44 -14.33 -22.42
N VAL A 113 6.00 -13.08 -22.23
CA VAL A 113 4.85 -12.50 -22.92
C VAL A 113 5.32 -11.78 -24.19
N PRO A 114 5.02 -12.28 -25.39
CA PRO A 114 5.34 -11.61 -26.65
C PRO A 114 4.41 -10.40 -26.86
N LEU A 115 4.96 -9.28 -27.34
CA LEU A 115 4.23 -8.03 -27.52
C LEU A 115 4.25 -7.54 -28.97
N GLY A 116 3.06 -7.27 -29.52
CA GLY A 116 2.88 -6.80 -30.90
C GLY A 116 3.04 -7.91 -31.93
N SER A 117 3.51 -7.56 -33.13
CA SER A 117 3.81 -8.52 -34.19
C SER A 117 5.31 -8.75 -34.33
N ALA A 118 5.69 -9.94 -34.77
CA ALA A 118 7.07 -10.24 -35.12
C ALA A 118 7.50 -9.45 -36.37
N ASP A 119 8.79 -9.10 -36.46
CA ASP A 119 9.36 -8.52 -37.67
C ASP A 119 9.58 -9.57 -38.78
N GLY A 120 10.11 -9.15 -39.93
CA GLY A 120 10.43 -10.07 -41.04
C GLY A 120 11.49 -11.14 -40.72
N ARG A 121 12.12 -11.08 -39.54
CA ARG A 121 13.08 -12.07 -39.02
C ARG A 121 12.50 -12.88 -37.86
N GLY A 122 11.20 -12.74 -37.56
CA GLY A 122 10.55 -13.42 -36.46
C GLY A 122 10.85 -12.83 -35.07
N ARG A 123 11.51 -11.67 -34.98
CA ARG A 123 11.83 -11.04 -33.69
C ARG A 123 10.65 -10.27 -33.15
N GLN A 124 10.46 -10.33 -31.84
CA GLN A 124 9.35 -9.67 -31.16
C GLN A 124 9.81 -9.20 -29.79
N SER A 125 9.37 -7.99 -29.37
CA SER A 125 9.62 -7.56 -28.01
C SER A 125 8.83 -8.42 -27.03
N SER A 126 9.37 -8.64 -25.84
CA SER A 126 8.73 -9.45 -24.81
C SER A 126 8.88 -8.86 -23.42
N LEU A 127 7.96 -9.25 -22.53
CA LEU A 127 8.02 -8.96 -21.10
C LEU A 127 7.99 -10.25 -20.28
N PHE A 128 8.69 -10.22 -19.16
CA PHE A 128 8.56 -11.21 -18.09
C PHE A 128 8.39 -10.48 -16.77
N VAL A 129 7.43 -10.90 -15.96
CA VAL A 129 7.12 -10.28 -14.67
C VAL A 129 7.22 -11.34 -13.57
N SER A 130 7.84 -11.01 -12.45
CA SER A 130 7.94 -11.88 -11.28
C SER A 130 7.74 -11.07 -10.00
N LEU A 131 6.84 -11.55 -9.16
CA LEU A 131 6.57 -11.03 -7.82
C LEU A 131 6.97 -12.09 -6.81
N ARG A 132 7.55 -11.66 -5.68
CA ARG A 132 7.97 -12.57 -4.61
C ARG A 132 7.70 -11.97 -3.23
N GLY A 133 7.44 -12.86 -2.28
CA GLY A 133 7.22 -12.56 -0.87
C GLY A 133 7.91 -13.59 0.02
N THR A 134 8.26 -13.17 1.23
CA THR A 134 8.81 -14.00 2.31
C THR A 134 7.72 -14.59 3.20
N VAL A 135 6.47 -14.14 3.04
CA VAL A 135 5.24 -14.74 3.59
C VAL A 135 4.09 -14.54 2.59
N GLU A 136 2.96 -15.21 2.81
CA GLU A 136 1.83 -15.23 1.87
C GLU A 136 1.25 -13.82 1.63
N GLU A 137 1.14 -13.04 2.70
CA GLU A 137 0.46 -11.73 2.67
C GLU A 137 1.39 -10.56 2.35
N GLN A 138 2.65 -10.81 1.95
CA GLN A 138 3.67 -9.78 1.78
C GLN A 138 4.30 -9.82 0.40
N LEU A 139 4.50 -8.64 -0.18
CA LEU A 139 5.27 -8.44 -1.40
C LEU A 139 6.59 -7.76 -1.06
N ASP A 140 7.69 -8.48 -1.29
CA ASP A 140 9.05 -8.00 -1.02
C ASP A 140 9.78 -7.61 -2.29
N PHE A 141 9.37 -8.18 -3.42
CA PHE A 141 10.12 -8.01 -4.65
C PHE A 141 9.21 -8.04 -5.87
N LEU A 142 9.38 -7.06 -6.76
CA LEU A 142 8.83 -7.04 -8.10
C LEU A 142 9.98 -6.89 -9.09
N ARG A 143 10.02 -7.76 -10.10
CA ARG A 143 10.93 -7.64 -11.25
C ARG A 143 10.15 -7.69 -12.55
N ILE A 144 10.47 -6.77 -13.44
CA ILE A 144 9.97 -6.72 -14.81
C ILE A 144 11.18 -6.74 -15.74
N LYS A 145 11.29 -7.79 -16.57
CA LYS A 145 12.31 -7.88 -17.63
C LYS A 145 11.66 -7.54 -18.96
N LEU A 146 12.25 -6.60 -19.69
CA LEU A 146 11.88 -6.22 -21.05
C LEU A 146 12.98 -6.66 -22.00
N ASN A 147 12.63 -7.42 -23.03
CA ASN A 147 13.50 -7.70 -24.18
C ASN A 147 12.93 -6.96 -25.39
N GLY A 148 13.69 -6.02 -25.92
CA GLY A 148 13.29 -5.15 -27.02
C GLY A 148 13.82 -5.63 -28.37
N ASP A 149 13.66 -6.92 -28.68
CA ASP A 149 14.28 -7.56 -29.85
C ASP A 149 13.72 -7.04 -31.19
N ASN A 150 12.53 -6.42 -31.17
CA ASN A 150 11.95 -5.71 -32.31
C ASN A 150 11.72 -4.22 -31.96
N PRO A 151 12.50 -3.29 -32.55
CA PRO A 151 12.36 -1.85 -32.29
C PRO A 151 10.96 -1.27 -32.52
N GLN A 152 10.17 -1.86 -33.43
CA GLN A 152 8.80 -1.41 -33.72
C GLN A 152 7.83 -1.72 -32.58
N THR A 153 8.11 -2.75 -31.76
CA THR A 153 7.25 -3.16 -30.64
C THR A 153 7.80 -2.75 -29.27
N VAL A 154 9.02 -2.18 -29.21
CA VAL A 154 9.59 -1.61 -27.97
C VAL A 154 8.69 -0.54 -27.31
N PRO A 155 8.09 0.41 -28.06
CA PRO A 155 7.19 1.40 -27.45
C PRO A 155 6.00 0.76 -26.74
N LEU A 156 5.41 -0.29 -27.34
CA LEU A 156 4.33 -1.05 -26.72
C LEU A 156 4.82 -1.74 -25.43
N ALA A 157 6.00 -2.35 -25.45
CA ALA A 157 6.60 -2.98 -24.28
C ALA A 157 6.82 -2.00 -23.12
N LYS A 158 7.28 -0.79 -23.40
CA LYS A 158 7.42 0.28 -22.39
C LYS A 158 6.07 0.74 -21.83
N VAL A 159 5.05 0.85 -22.67
CA VAL A 159 3.69 1.20 -22.24
C VAL A 159 3.14 0.13 -21.30
N THR A 160 3.21 -1.16 -21.69
CA THR A 160 2.77 -2.28 -20.84
C THR A 160 3.53 -2.33 -19.52
N LEU A 161 4.86 -2.17 -19.55
CA LEU A 161 5.67 -2.03 -18.34
C LEU A 161 5.16 -0.87 -17.47
N GLY A 162 4.88 0.30 -18.05
CA GLY A 162 4.33 1.45 -17.34
C GLY A 162 2.96 1.18 -16.69
N HIS A 163 2.11 0.35 -17.29
CA HIS A 163 0.84 -0.08 -16.68
C HIS A 163 1.09 -0.93 -15.43
N ILE A 164 2.01 -1.90 -15.48
CA ILE A 164 2.37 -2.73 -14.32
C ILE A 164 2.90 -1.85 -13.18
N LEU A 165 3.76 -0.87 -13.49
CA LEU A 165 4.27 0.07 -12.49
C LEU A 165 3.11 0.84 -11.83
N ARG A 166 2.15 1.36 -12.61
CA ARG A 166 1.00 2.07 -12.07
C ARG A 166 0.11 1.20 -11.19
N SER A 167 -0.18 -0.04 -11.61
CA SER A 167 -0.91 -1.01 -10.78
C SER A 167 -0.22 -1.24 -9.43
N THR A 168 1.11 -1.34 -9.45
CA THR A 168 1.90 -1.48 -8.21
C THR A 168 1.85 -0.21 -7.36
N ALA A 169 1.91 0.97 -7.98
CA ALA A 169 1.85 2.27 -7.31
C ALA A 169 0.52 2.48 -6.57
N VAL A 170 -0.60 2.12 -7.20
CA VAL A 170 -1.94 2.19 -6.59
C VAL A 170 -2.00 1.40 -5.26
N ARG A 171 -1.39 0.20 -5.23
CA ARG A 171 -1.33 -0.64 -4.02
C ARG A 171 -0.39 -0.09 -2.93
N TYR A 172 0.60 0.70 -3.32
CA TYR A 172 1.50 1.41 -2.41
C TYR A 172 0.99 2.79 -1.99
N GLY A 173 -0.12 3.27 -2.59
CA GLY A 173 -0.76 4.53 -2.23
C GLY A 173 -0.02 5.79 -2.71
N TRP A 174 0.89 5.68 -3.69
CA TRP A 174 1.59 6.81 -4.29
C TRP A 174 2.04 6.54 -5.72
N ASP A 175 2.41 7.58 -6.44
CA ASP A 175 3.07 7.47 -7.74
C ASP A 175 4.58 7.23 -7.62
N TRP A 176 5.13 6.49 -8.58
CA TRP A 176 6.57 6.34 -8.74
C TRP A 176 7.20 7.63 -9.27
N PRO A 177 8.50 7.89 -9.03
CA PRO A 177 9.10 9.16 -9.41
C PRO A 177 9.23 9.24 -10.94
N ASP A 178 9.02 10.43 -11.50
CA ASP A 178 9.18 10.68 -12.95
C ASP A 178 10.54 10.25 -13.49
N GLU A 179 11.57 10.27 -12.64
CA GLU A 179 12.89 9.75 -12.99
C GLU A 179 12.89 8.27 -13.35
N LEU A 180 12.07 7.44 -12.69
CA LEU A 180 11.93 6.02 -13.03
C LEU A 180 11.37 5.85 -14.45
N TYR A 181 10.27 6.53 -14.76
CA TYR A 181 9.65 6.47 -16.08
C TYR A 181 10.58 7.02 -17.18
N ARG A 182 11.28 8.13 -16.91
CA ARG A 182 12.28 8.68 -17.85
C ARG A 182 13.45 7.73 -18.07
N ALA A 183 13.92 7.05 -17.03
CA ALA A 183 15.01 6.08 -17.16
C ALA A 183 14.60 4.88 -18.02
N ILE A 184 13.38 4.37 -17.83
CA ILE A 184 12.81 3.31 -18.68
C ILE A 184 12.70 3.78 -20.13
N ASP A 185 12.19 4.99 -20.36
CA ASP A 185 12.05 5.50 -21.72
C ASP A 185 13.41 5.73 -22.41
N GLN A 186 14.41 6.20 -21.66
CA GLN A 186 15.75 6.41 -22.19
C GLN A 186 16.59 5.12 -22.26
N GLY A 187 16.09 4.01 -21.70
CA GLY A 187 16.88 2.80 -21.50
C GLY A 187 18.11 3.03 -20.62
N ARG A 188 18.04 3.98 -19.69
CA ARG A 188 19.13 4.42 -18.82
C ARG A 188 19.10 3.67 -17.50
N ALA A 189 20.27 3.29 -17.00
CA ALA A 189 20.38 2.70 -15.69
C ALA A 189 20.18 3.76 -14.59
N ILE A 190 19.41 3.41 -13.56
CA ILE A 190 19.23 4.21 -12.35
C ILE A 190 19.09 3.30 -11.13
N GLU A 191 19.41 3.85 -9.97
CA GLU A 191 19.00 3.30 -8.68
C GLU A 191 18.62 4.48 -7.78
N LEU A 192 17.46 4.40 -7.15
CA LEU A 192 16.99 5.42 -6.22
C LEU A 192 16.19 4.78 -5.09
N MET A 193 16.13 5.49 -3.96
CA MET A 193 15.33 5.10 -2.81
C MET A 193 14.13 6.03 -2.71
N GLN A 194 12.91 5.47 -2.73
CA GLN A 194 11.68 6.23 -2.52
C GLN A 194 10.88 5.59 -1.40
N ARG A 195 10.75 6.31 -0.27
CA ARG A 195 9.86 5.95 0.84
C ARG A 195 10.05 4.50 1.35
N GLY A 196 11.30 4.05 1.36
CA GLY A 196 11.68 2.70 1.81
C GLY A 196 11.79 1.67 0.68
N VAL A 197 11.28 1.96 -0.52
CA VAL A 197 11.38 1.09 -1.69
C VAL A 197 12.63 1.46 -2.49
N ARG A 198 13.49 0.47 -2.74
CA ARG A 198 14.61 0.62 -3.69
C ARG A 198 14.09 0.33 -5.09
N LEU A 199 14.18 1.34 -5.95
CA LEU A 199 13.81 1.25 -7.36
C LEU A 199 15.09 1.20 -8.19
N SER A 200 15.26 0.20 -9.03
CA SER A 200 16.39 0.13 -9.95
C SER A 200 15.97 -0.21 -11.38
N VAL A 201 16.72 0.35 -12.34
CA VAL A 201 16.66 0.00 -13.75
C VAL A 201 18.07 -0.41 -14.16
N HIS A 202 18.21 -1.63 -14.66
CA HIS A 202 19.46 -2.13 -15.21
C HIS A 202 19.30 -2.36 -16.70
N ARG A 203 20.27 -1.87 -17.49
CA ARG A 203 20.38 -2.18 -18.91
C ARG A 203 21.34 -3.36 -19.10
N GLU A 204 20.92 -4.38 -19.83
CA GLU A 204 21.81 -5.49 -20.19
C GLU A 204 22.94 -4.98 -21.10
N ASN A 205 24.15 -5.51 -20.92
CA ASN A 205 25.29 -5.12 -21.75
C ASN A 205 25.14 -5.76 -23.15
N PRO A 206 25.02 -4.96 -24.23
CA PRO A 206 24.88 -5.50 -25.59
C PRO A 206 26.11 -6.32 -26.04
N GLY A 207 27.28 -6.12 -25.42
CA GLY A 207 28.49 -6.89 -25.72
C GLY A 207 28.46 -8.34 -25.21
N LEU A 208 27.44 -8.75 -24.44
CA LEU A 208 27.31 -10.12 -23.94
C LEU A 208 26.55 -11.05 -24.89
N THR A 209 25.84 -10.52 -25.90
CA THR A 209 24.90 -11.31 -26.70
C THR A 209 25.39 -11.64 -28.11
N ASN A 210 26.57 -11.15 -28.53
CA ASN A 210 27.08 -11.29 -29.91
C ASN A 210 26.03 -10.91 -30.99
N GLU A 211 25.08 -10.05 -30.64
CA GLU A 211 24.01 -9.61 -31.54
C GLU A 211 24.49 -8.41 -32.37
N ALA A 212 24.18 -8.42 -33.66
CA ALA A 212 24.59 -7.37 -34.59
C ALA A 212 23.79 -6.05 -34.41
N ASP A 213 22.58 -6.14 -33.87
CA ASP A 213 21.69 -5.00 -33.65
C ASP A 213 21.69 -4.63 -32.15
N PRO A 214 21.78 -3.35 -31.77
CA PRO A 214 21.71 -2.94 -30.37
C PRO A 214 20.29 -3.14 -29.82
N VAL A 215 20.03 -4.30 -29.23
CA VAL A 215 18.76 -4.63 -28.59
C VAL A 215 18.65 -3.90 -27.24
N LEU A 216 17.50 -3.28 -26.99
CA LEU A 216 17.18 -2.73 -25.68
C LEU A 216 16.73 -3.86 -24.75
N ARG A 217 17.52 -4.20 -23.74
CA ARG A 217 17.11 -5.10 -22.67
C ARG A 217 17.18 -4.41 -21.32
N LEU A 218 16.06 -4.41 -20.60
CA LEU A 218 15.91 -3.74 -19.31
C LEU A 218 15.46 -4.72 -18.24
N ASN A 219 16.00 -4.56 -17.04
CA ASN A 219 15.48 -5.16 -15.82
C ASN A 219 15.07 -4.03 -14.90
N VAL A 220 13.78 -3.87 -14.66
CA VAL A 220 13.22 -2.95 -13.67
C VAL A 220 12.95 -3.76 -12.41
N VAL A 221 13.46 -3.32 -11.28
CA VAL A 221 13.32 -3.99 -9.99
C VAL A 221 12.78 -3.00 -8.96
N MET A 222 11.80 -3.46 -8.19
CA MET A 222 11.37 -2.84 -6.95
C MET A 222 11.66 -3.82 -5.82
N ASP A 223 12.47 -3.37 -4.88
CA ASP A 223 12.80 -4.09 -3.67
C ASP A 223 12.13 -3.36 -2.51
N PHE A 224 11.09 -4.01 -1.98
CA PHE A 224 10.25 -3.50 -0.93
C PHE A 224 10.85 -3.88 0.42
N PRO A 225 10.80 -2.99 1.41
CA PRO A 225 11.37 -3.27 2.71
C PRO A 225 10.63 -4.44 3.37
N GLU A 226 11.38 -5.37 3.95
CA GLU A 226 10.80 -6.40 4.80
C GLU A 226 10.04 -5.73 5.96
N SER A 227 8.73 -5.93 6.06
CA SER A 227 7.99 -5.51 7.25
C SER A 227 8.23 -6.52 8.37
N ARG A 228 9.40 -6.48 9.01
CA ARG A 228 9.66 -7.27 10.25
C ARG A 228 8.70 -6.90 11.39
N LEU A 229 7.99 -5.79 11.24
CA LEU A 229 7.03 -5.25 12.21
C LEU A 229 5.61 -5.83 12.07
N ARG A 230 5.43 -7.02 11.45
CA ARG A 230 4.35 -7.91 11.90
C ARG A 230 4.79 -8.65 13.17
N ASN A 231 5.20 -7.90 14.19
CA ASN A 231 4.92 -8.33 15.56
C ASN A 231 3.40 -8.29 15.69
N THR A 232 2.71 -9.32 15.19
CA THR A 232 1.37 -9.62 15.67
C THR A 232 1.49 -9.65 17.19
N GLY A 233 0.54 -9.07 17.93
CA GLY A 233 0.60 -8.98 19.40
C GLY A 233 0.88 -10.31 20.12
N ARG A 234 0.90 -11.44 19.41
CA ARG A 234 1.40 -12.75 19.84
C ARG A 234 2.90 -12.82 20.17
N GLY A 235 3.71 -11.87 19.70
CA GLY A 235 5.11 -11.72 20.16
C GLY A 235 5.22 -11.08 21.56
N PHE A 236 4.11 -10.59 22.09
CA PHE A 236 3.98 -9.96 23.40
C PHE A 236 3.16 -10.86 24.37
N GLU A 237 3.43 -12.16 24.46
CA GLU A 237 2.90 -12.98 25.57
C GLU A 237 3.87 -14.08 26.03
N PRO A 238 3.94 -14.40 27.34
CA PRO A 238 3.40 -13.66 28.48
C PRO A 238 4.47 -12.77 29.11
N PHE A 239 4.09 -11.55 29.52
CA PHE A 239 4.85 -10.84 30.54
C PHE A 239 4.94 -11.71 31.79
N SER A 240 6.04 -11.64 32.53
CA SER A 240 6.35 -12.51 33.69
C SER A 240 5.28 -12.50 34.81
N TRP A 241 4.30 -11.59 34.76
CA TRP A 241 3.16 -11.52 35.68
C TRP A 241 1.91 -12.29 35.25
N GLN A 242 1.83 -12.81 34.01
CA GLN A 242 0.72 -13.68 33.60
C GLN A 242 0.96 -15.10 34.15
N LYS A 243 0.45 -15.36 35.36
CA LYS A 243 0.35 -16.73 35.88
C LYS A 243 -0.62 -17.54 35.01
N PRO A 244 -0.33 -18.82 34.72
CA PRO A 244 -1.28 -19.69 34.05
C PRO A 244 -2.59 -19.72 34.84
N ILE A 245 -3.70 -19.47 34.16
CA ILE A 245 -5.01 -19.81 34.70
C ILE A 245 -5.17 -21.30 34.44
N ASP A 246 -4.95 -22.11 35.47
CA ASP A 246 -5.28 -23.54 35.42
C ASP A 246 -6.77 -23.69 35.12
N ARG A 247 -7.08 -24.45 34.07
CA ARG A 247 -8.45 -24.90 33.73
C ARG A 247 -8.66 -26.32 34.20
#